data_AF-A0A2N1VGW5-F1
#
_entry.id   AF-A0A2N1VGW5-F1
#
_cell.length_a   1.000
_cell.length_b   1.000
_cell.length_c   1.000
_cell.angle_alpha   90.00
_cell.angle_beta   90.00
_cell.angle_gamma   90.00
#
_symmetry.space_group_name_H-M   'P 1'
#
loop_
_entity.id
_entity.type
_entity.pdbx_description
1 polymer ?
#
loop_
_entity_poly.entity_id
_entity_poly.type
_entity_poly.pdbx_seq_one_letter_code
_entity_poly.pdbx_strand_id
1 'polypeptide(L)'
;MNSSVTDHRKLYRLPWTLPDNAISWLEPTAMCNLSCDGCYRSNEKNSHKSIGDIKKELDVFQRKRITDCISITGGGPLLHPENVEIVREIKSRGLKPILNTKGSALSGG
;
A
#
# COMPACT_ATOMS: atom_id res chain seq x y z
N MET A 1 29.26 11.39 10.40
CA MET A 1 29.30 9.94 10.08
C MET A 1 28.49 9.71 8.81
N ASN A 2 29.16 9.47 7.69
CA ASN A 2 28.47 9.08 6.45
C ASN A 2 27.97 7.64 6.63
N SER A 3 26.69 7.48 6.96
CA SER A 3 26.05 6.17 6.93
C SER A 3 25.94 5.76 5.46
N SER A 4 26.85 4.88 5.02
CA SER A 4 26.75 4.26 3.70
C SER A 4 25.48 3.42 3.69
N VAL A 5 24.48 3.86 2.90
CA VAL A 5 23.22 3.15 2.76
C VAL A 5 23.51 1.76 2.19
N THR A 6 23.37 0.71 3.02
CA THR A 6 23.58 -0.67 2.60
C THR A 6 22.46 -1.12 1.66
N ASP A 7 22.81 -1.50 0.43
CA ASP A 7 21.90 -2.09 -0.54
C ASP A 7 21.85 -3.61 -0.37
N HIS A 8 20.75 -4.11 0.21
CA HIS A 8 20.56 -5.53 0.50
C HIS A 8 20.53 -6.42 -0.75
N ARG A 9 20.34 -5.85 -1.95
CA ARG A 9 20.32 -6.59 -3.21
C ARG A 9 21.72 -7.01 -3.68
N LYS A 10 22.77 -6.41 -3.14
CA LYS A 10 24.18 -6.67 -3.52
C LYS A 10 24.89 -7.67 -2.60
N LEU A 11 24.18 -8.24 -1.63
CA LEU A 11 24.73 -9.19 -0.66
C LEU A 11 24.43 -10.64 -1.07
N TYR A 12 25.19 -11.60 -0.55
CA TYR A 12 24.92 -13.04 -0.70
C TYR A 12 23.51 -13.37 -0.15
N ARG A 13 22.74 -14.20 -0.88
CA ARG A 13 21.32 -14.41 -0.60
C ARG A 13 20.90 -15.87 -0.67
N LEU A 14 20.18 -16.30 0.37
CA LEU A 14 19.35 -17.50 0.35
C LEU A 14 18.15 -17.29 -0.59
N PRO A 15 17.46 -18.35 -1.06
CA PRO A 15 16.35 -18.21 -2.02
C PRO A 15 15.22 -17.30 -1.55
N TRP A 16 15.09 -17.09 -0.24
CA TRP A 16 14.29 -16.04 0.39
C TRP A 16 15.03 -15.49 1.60
N THR A 17 14.88 -14.20 1.83
CA THR A 17 15.47 -13.43 2.93
C THR A 17 14.40 -12.56 3.58
N LEU A 18 14.67 -11.97 4.76
CA LEU A 18 13.72 -11.11 5.48
C LEU A 18 13.08 -9.98 4.64
N PRO A 19 13.76 -9.39 3.63
CA PRO A 19 13.16 -8.39 2.74
C PRO A 19 12.22 -8.93 1.66
N ASP A 20 12.18 -10.25 1.42
CA ASP A 20 11.34 -10.88 0.41
C ASP A 20 9.92 -11.09 0.97
N ASN A 21 8.99 -10.27 0.50
CA ASN A 21 7.61 -10.25 0.94
C ASN A 21 6.72 -10.63 -0.24
N ALA A 22 5.80 -11.59 -0.08
CA ALA A 22 4.78 -11.82 -1.11
C ALA A 22 3.90 -10.57 -1.30
N ILE A 23 3.57 -9.89 -0.20
CA ILE A 23 2.61 -8.79 -0.16
C ILE A 23 3.16 -7.66 0.71
N SER A 24 3.04 -6.42 0.25
CA SER A 24 3.20 -5.23 1.09
C SER A 24 1.86 -4.52 1.28
N TRP A 25 1.66 -3.93 2.46
CA TRP A 25 0.37 -3.40 2.92
C TRP A 25 0.36 -1.88 2.80
N LEU A 26 -0.61 -1.33 2.06
CA LEU A 26 -0.80 0.11 1.89
C LEU A 26 -2.19 0.50 2.35
N GLU A 27 -2.27 1.44 3.29
CA GLU A 27 -3.54 2.00 3.76
C GLU A 27 -3.62 3.48 3.34
N PRO A 28 -4.29 3.80 2.23
CA PRO A 28 -4.46 5.19 1.77
C PRO A 28 -5.39 6.02 2.65
N THR A 29 -6.28 5.36 3.39
CA THR A 29 -7.22 6.02 4.30
C THR A 29 -7.69 5.08 5.41
N ALA A 30 -7.92 5.64 6.59
CA ALA A 30 -8.59 4.96 7.70
C ALA A 30 -10.11 5.23 7.72
N MET A 31 -10.61 6.10 6.83
CA MET A 31 -12.03 6.39 6.71
C MET A 31 -12.77 5.20 6.13
N CYS A 32 -13.89 4.84 6.75
CA CYS A 32 -14.82 3.82 6.27
C CYS A 32 -16.27 4.34 6.35
N ASN A 33 -17.14 3.83 5.47
CA ASN A 33 -18.59 4.10 5.52
C ASN A 33 -19.37 2.93 6.15
N LEU A 34 -18.69 2.00 6.82
CA LEU A 34 -19.28 1.02 7.74
C LEU A 34 -18.60 1.07 9.10
N SER A 35 -19.28 0.45 10.06
CA SER A 35 -18.78 0.15 11.40
C SER A 35 -19.00 -1.33 11.67
N CYS A 36 -18.08 -2.18 11.20
CA CYS A 36 -18.19 -3.62 11.40
C CYS A 36 -17.81 -3.98 12.84
N ASP A 37 -18.55 -4.90 13.47
CA ASP A 37 -18.31 -5.33 14.86
C ASP A 37 -16.89 -5.90 15.07
N GLY A 38 -16.35 -6.58 14.05
CA GLY A 38 -14.99 -7.13 14.06
C GLY A 38 -13.89 -6.20 13.52
N CYS A 39 -14.16 -4.91 13.35
CA CYS A 39 -13.16 -3.98 12.82
C CYS A 39 -12.10 -3.66 13.88
N TYR A 40 -10.84 -3.98 13.60
CA TYR A 40 -9.70 -3.68 14.49
C TYR A 40 -9.15 -2.25 14.29
N ARG A 41 -9.69 -1.48 13.35
CA ARG A 41 -9.24 -0.11 13.01
C ARG A 41 -10.24 0.94 13.49
N SER A 42 -9.70 2.07 13.97
CA SER A 42 -10.47 3.29 14.19
C SER A 42 -10.92 3.89 12.85
N ASN A 43 -12.19 4.28 12.75
CA ASN A 43 -12.73 4.96 11.58
C ASN A 43 -12.46 6.47 11.68
N GLU A 44 -11.45 6.95 10.96
CA GLU A 44 -11.00 8.35 11.03
C GLU A 44 -11.48 9.13 9.80
N LYS A 45 -12.34 10.13 10.03
CA LYS A 45 -12.81 11.05 8.98
C LYS A 45 -11.64 11.90 8.46
N ASN A 46 -11.67 12.24 7.17
CA ASN A 46 -10.66 13.09 6.51
C ASN A 46 -9.22 12.55 6.61
N SER A 47 -9.05 11.23 6.75
CA SER A 47 -7.75 10.54 6.86
C SER A 47 -7.17 10.11 5.51
N HIS A 48 -7.58 10.75 4.41
CA HIS A 48 -7.06 10.45 3.08
C HIS A 48 -5.62 10.94 2.97
N LYS A 49 -4.67 10.04 2.70
CA LYS A 49 -3.29 10.41 2.41
C LYS A 49 -3.20 11.11 1.06
N SER A 50 -2.35 12.11 0.94
CA SER A 50 -2.09 12.69 -0.39
C SER A 50 -1.44 11.65 -1.30
N ILE A 51 -1.64 11.76 -2.62
CA ILE A 51 -0.90 10.91 -3.57
C ILE A 51 0.62 11.03 -3.41
N GLY A 52 1.11 12.21 -2.99
CA GLY A 52 2.52 12.44 -2.69
C GLY A 52 3.04 11.59 -1.54
N ASP A 53 2.27 11.43 -0.47
CA ASP A 53 2.66 10.60 0.68
C ASP A 53 2.60 9.11 0.34
N ILE A 54 1.60 8.71 -0.44
CA ILE A 54 1.50 7.34 -0.97
C ILE A 54 2.71 7.01 -1.85
N LYS A 55 3.14 7.91 -2.74
CA LYS A 55 4.35 7.73 -3.56
C LYS A 55 5.60 7.56 -2.69
N LYS A 56 5.76 8.36 -1.63
CA LYS A 56 6.88 8.22 -0.68
C LYS A 56 6.87 6.85 0.01
N GLU A 57 5.71 6.35 0.43
CA GLU A 57 5.57 5.02 1.04
C GLU A 57 5.95 3.90 0.04
N LEU A 58 5.47 3.99 -1.21
CA LEU A 58 5.84 3.06 -2.27
C LEU A 58 7.34 3.10 -2.58
N ASP A 59 7.96 4.27 -2.56
CA ASP A 59 9.40 4.40 -2.71
C ASP A 59 10.15 3.70 -1.56
N VAL A 60 9.65 3.80 -0.32
CA VAL A 60 10.21 3.08 0.83
C VAL A 60 10.11 1.58 0.62
N PHE A 61 8.96 1.07 0.17
CA PHE A 61 8.77 -0.35 -0.11
C PHE A 61 9.77 -0.85 -1.15
N GLN A 62 9.87 -0.19 -2.30
CA GLN A 62 10.79 -0.62 -3.37
C GLN A 62 12.27 -0.48 -2.99
N ARG A 63 12.62 0.46 -2.10
CA ARG A 63 13.99 0.58 -1.60
C ARG A 63 14.36 -0.53 -0.61
N LYS A 64 13.41 -1.00 0.19
CA LYS A 64 13.67 -1.85 1.37
C LYS A 64 13.20 -3.29 1.24
N ARG A 65 12.29 -3.58 0.31
CA ARG A 65 11.62 -4.87 0.16
C ARG A 65 11.63 -5.32 -1.29
N ILE A 66 11.58 -6.62 -1.49
CA ILE A 66 11.20 -7.25 -2.76
C ILE A 66 9.77 -7.71 -2.56
N THR A 67 8.84 -7.12 -3.31
CA THR A 67 7.41 -7.38 -3.15
C THR A 67 6.78 -7.67 -4.50
N ASP A 68 5.89 -8.65 -4.56
CA ASP A 68 5.16 -8.98 -5.79
C ASP A 68 3.95 -8.06 -5.97
N CYS A 69 3.18 -7.85 -4.89
CA CYS A 69 1.97 -7.05 -4.93
C CYS A 69 1.86 -6.04 -3.79
N ILE A 70 1.04 -5.01 -4.01
CA ILE A 70 0.61 -4.05 -2.98
C ILE A 70 -0.86 -4.31 -2.68
N SER A 71 -1.12 -4.67 -1.44
CA SER A 71 -2.46 -4.81 -0.87
C SER A 71 -2.96 -3.45 -0.41
N ILE A 72 -3.89 -2.87 -1.16
CA ILE A 72 -4.54 -1.58 -0.90
C ILE A 72 -5.76 -1.83 0.00
N THR A 73 -5.75 -1.23 1.19
CA THR A 73 -6.70 -1.53 2.27
C THR A 73 -6.85 -0.32 3.21
N GLY A 74 -7.16 -0.51 4.49
CA GLY A 74 -7.38 0.52 5.50
C GLY A 74 -8.82 0.50 6.00
N GLY A 75 -9.49 1.64 5.97
CA GLY A 75 -10.94 1.70 6.09
C GLY A 75 -11.60 1.16 4.82
N GLY A 76 -12.16 2.06 4.01
CA GLY A 76 -12.64 1.74 2.66
C GLY A 76 -11.74 2.37 1.60
N PRO A 77 -10.86 1.62 0.90
CA PRO A 77 -9.95 2.22 -0.08
C PRO A 77 -10.66 2.84 -1.28
N LEU A 78 -11.89 2.38 -1.61
CA LEU A 78 -12.75 3.00 -2.62
C LEU A 78 -13.27 4.40 -2.22
N LEU A 79 -13.20 4.76 -0.94
CA LEU A 79 -13.60 6.09 -0.47
C LEU A 79 -12.50 7.13 -0.69
N HIS A 80 -11.28 6.71 -1.02
CA HIS A 80 -10.22 7.63 -1.36
C HIS A 80 -10.53 8.31 -2.71
N PRO A 81 -10.52 9.65 -2.81
CA PRO A 81 -10.88 10.35 -4.05
C PRO A 81 -9.96 9.99 -5.22
N GLU A 82 -8.69 9.71 -4.93
CA GLU A 82 -7.67 9.34 -5.92
C GLU A 82 -7.47 7.81 -6.06
N ASN A 83 -8.46 6.98 -5.71
CA ASN A 83 -8.29 5.51 -5.69
C ASN A 83 -7.78 4.91 -7.01
N VAL A 84 -8.26 5.39 -8.17
CA VAL A 84 -7.81 4.95 -9.50
C VAL A 84 -6.36 5.37 -9.75
N GLU A 85 -5.96 6.57 -9.32
CA GLU A 85 -4.59 7.05 -9.47
C GLU A 85 -3.62 6.24 -8.59
N ILE A 86 -4.03 5.86 -7.38
CA ILE A 86 -3.24 4.96 -6.52
C ILE A 86 -3.00 3.62 -7.22
N VAL A 87 -4.04 3.02 -7.80
CA VAL A 87 -3.93 1.76 -8.56
C VAL A 87 -3.00 1.94 -9.77
N ARG A 88 -3.13 3.04 -10.50
CA ARG A 88 -2.29 3.37 -11.66
C ARG A 88 -0.82 3.55 -11.27
N GLU A 89 -0.55 4.24 -10.17
CA GLU A 89 0.79 4.46 -9.63
C GLU A 89 1.46 3.15 -9.19
N ILE A 90 0.73 2.25 -8.54
CA ILE A 90 1.27 0.93 -8.17
C ILE A 90 1.58 0.13 -9.43
N LYS A 91 0.68 0.15 -10.43
CA LYS A 91 0.87 -0.58 -11.68
C LYS A 91 2.03 -0.02 -12.51
N SER A 92 2.22 1.29 -12.55
CA SER A 92 3.32 1.94 -13.30
C SER A 92 4.69 1.55 -12.77
N ARG A 93 4.78 1.18 -11.48
CA ARG A 93 5.99 0.66 -10.82
C ARG A 93 6.29 -0.82 -11.10
N GLY A 94 5.45 -1.49 -11.91
CA GLY A 94 5.55 -2.92 -12.19
C GLY A 94 5.03 -3.83 -11.06
N LEU A 95 4.40 -3.26 -10.03
CA LEU A 95 3.81 -4.00 -8.93
C LEU A 95 2.34 -4.35 -9.25
N LYS A 96 1.83 -5.43 -8.65
CA LYS A 96 0.42 -5.83 -8.81
C LYS A 96 -0.44 -5.14 -7.75
N PRO A 97 -1.35 -4.20 -8.12
CA PRO A 97 -2.30 -3.64 -7.16
C PRO A 97 -3.38 -4.67 -6.83
N ILE A 98 -3.64 -4.89 -5.55
CA ILE A 98 -4.75 -5.70 -5.04
C ILE A 98 -5.63 -4.79 -4.19
N LEU A 99 -6.89 -4.63 -4.55
CA LEU A 99 -7.82 -3.76 -3.82
C LEU A 99 -8.70 -4.59 -2.90
N ASN A 100 -8.51 -4.45 -1.58
CA ASN A 100 -9.36 -5.12 -0.59
C ASN A 100 -10.51 -4.20 -0.18
N THR A 101 -11.70 -4.51 -0.66
CA THR A 101 -12.88 -3.68 -0.48
C THR A 101 -14.10 -4.52 -0.18
N LYS A 102 -15.05 -3.94 0.56
CA LYS A 102 -16.38 -4.49 0.74
C LYS A 102 -17.29 -4.35 -0.50
N GLY A 103 -16.84 -3.64 -1.53
CA GLY A 103 -17.54 -3.50 -2.82
C GLY A 103 -18.68 -2.47 -2.89
N SER A 104 -19.26 -2.03 -1.76
CA SER A 104 -20.47 -1.17 -1.80
C SER A 104 -20.27 0.25 -2.34
N ALA A 105 -19.03 0.68 -2.56
CA ALA A 105 -18.69 2.00 -3.14
C ALA A 105 -18.13 1.84 -4.56
N LEU A 106 -18.24 0.65 -5.14
CA LEU A 106 -17.82 0.39 -6.51
C LEU A 106 -18.88 0.98 -7.46
N SER A 107 -18.49 1.97 -8.25
CA SER A 107 -19.27 2.45 -9.38
C SER A 107 -18.76 1.80 -10.66
N GLY A 108 -19.66 1.42 -11.56
CA GLY A 108 -19.27 1.08 -12.94
C GLY A 108 -18.65 2.30 -13.61
N GLY A 109 -17.47 2.14 -14.19
CA GLY A 109 -16.84 3.15 -15.05
C GLY A 109 -17.50 3.22 -16.42
#